data_AF-A0A6F9CHU8-F1
#
_entry.id   AF-A0A6F9CHU8-F1
#
_cell.length_a   1.000
_cell.length_b   1.000
_cell.length_c   1.000
_cell.angle_alpha   90.00
_cell.angle_beta   90.00
_cell.angle_gamma   90.00
#
_symmetry.space_group_name_H-M   'P 1'
#
loop_
_entity.id
_entity.type
_entity.pdbx_description
1 polymer ?
#
loop_
_entity_poly.entity_id
_entity_poly.type
_entity_poly.pdbx_seq_one_letter_code
_entity_poly.pdbx_strand_id
1 'polypeptide(L)'
;MEQLANLLCHVVSVFKESKSDFHLEQQLSDVALQTGLCSSSRHYAGRSFQVFRVLRQPLSAHSISDLLSRLVEVVGEHGEEVQGYVMEMLLTLESVVDNLAECLKNNNLMAILTRASSDLLANGKLVSNRKSTGQLNLFQQGLGTSERSRHQRSYSVPKKFGEADRSSDPPRSGTLDPIQACTQQGGLTKNRSDPANVNHPSNLLATIFWVAVSLMESDFEFEYQMSLRLLHKLLAHVALDKQENRERLEKLQGQLRWSGFAGLQQLLLKGFTSTSTTDLTLHIFCQLTPVSLVPVVDTSQNIGFPLNVLCLLPHLVHNFDGPSQFCKDVAQRIAQVCLEEKKLSNLAHVMTLYKTHSYTRDCFSWVNVVCRYLHEAFSDITLNMGFPSIPDCVVNCECVLIGQLLEKGLPSMQQTLLQIIYSLLSHMDLSVIQAKPFNMEVLKTIEKFVQVRGT
;
A
#
# COMPACT_ATOMS: atom_id res chain seq x y z
N MET A 1 17.35 -7.21 15.35
CA MET A 1 17.28 -6.00 14.50
C MET A 1 17.79 -4.78 15.27
N GLU A 2 17.24 -4.50 16.45
CA GLU A 2 17.65 -3.41 17.36
C GLU A 2 19.18 -3.24 17.58
N GLN A 3 19.94 -4.31 17.85
CA GLN A 3 21.40 -4.21 18.02
C GLN A 3 22.13 -3.67 16.77
N LEU A 4 21.70 -4.07 15.57
CA LEU A 4 22.25 -3.58 14.30
C LEU A 4 21.87 -2.11 14.08
N ALA A 5 20.64 -1.74 14.42
CA ALA A 5 20.18 -0.36 14.34
C ALA A 5 20.99 0.55 15.28
N ASN A 6 21.14 0.15 16.55
CA ASN A 6 21.94 0.87 17.53
C ASN A 6 23.40 1.01 17.08
N LEU A 7 24.04 -0.06 16.63
CA LEU A 7 25.41 -0.01 16.10
C LEU A 7 25.53 0.97 14.94
N LEU A 8 24.61 0.93 13.97
CA LEU A 8 24.63 1.81 12.81
C LEU A 8 24.45 3.28 13.21
N CYS A 9 23.52 3.58 14.12
CA CYS A 9 23.33 4.94 14.65
C CYS A 9 24.59 5.48 15.33
N HIS A 10 25.29 4.66 16.13
CA HIS A 10 26.55 5.06 16.77
C HIS A 10 27.69 5.27 15.75
N VAL A 11 27.78 4.42 14.72
CA VAL A 11 28.75 4.60 13.63
C VAL A 11 28.48 5.91 12.89
N VAL A 12 27.22 6.17 12.51
CA VAL A 12 26.81 7.40 11.83
C VAL A 12 27.12 8.63 12.69
N SER A 13 26.79 8.64 13.99
CA SER A 13 27.05 9.79 14.86
C SER A 13 28.54 10.12 14.98
N VAL A 14 29.38 9.10 15.21
CA VAL A 14 30.85 9.27 15.33
C VAL A 14 31.46 9.85 14.05
N PHE A 15 31.04 9.39 12.87
CA PHE A 15 31.59 9.91 11.62
C PHE A 15 31.01 11.28 11.23
N LYS A 16 29.76 11.61 11.63
CA LYS A 16 29.14 12.92 11.41
C LYS A 16 29.86 14.05 12.13
N GLU A 17 30.41 13.79 13.32
CA GLU A 17 31.29 14.72 14.05
C GLU A 17 32.64 14.97 13.35
N SER A 18 33.10 14.03 12.50
CA SER A 18 34.42 14.11 11.87
C SER A 18 34.48 14.97 10.60
N LYS A 19 33.35 15.13 9.88
CA LYS A 19 33.23 15.93 8.63
C LYS A 19 31.80 16.47 8.44
N SER A 20 31.64 17.79 8.48
CA SER A 20 30.32 18.46 8.38
C SER A 20 29.62 18.32 7.02
N ASP A 21 30.40 18.26 5.93
CA ASP A 21 29.86 18.38 4.55
C ASP A 21 29.62 17.01 3.88
N PHE A 22 29.63 15.93 4.65
CA PHE A 22 29.57 14.57 4.12
C PHE A 22 28.19 13.93 4.36
N HIS A 23 27.44 13.68 3.28
CA HIS A 23 26.15 12.98 3.31
C HIS A 23 26.31 11.47 3.55
N LEU A 24 26.90 11.11 4.70
CA LEU A 24 27.23 9.73 5.08
C LEU A 24 26.01 8.81 5.01
N GLU A 25 24.90 9.24 5.59
CA GLU A 25 23.67 8.46 5.72
C GLU A 25 23.11 8.09 4.33
N GLN A 26 23.08 9.05 3.39
CA GLN A 26 22.67 8.81 2.00
C GLN A 26 23.61 7.82 1.29
N GLN A 27 24.93 8.02 1.38
CA GLN A 27 25.89 7.13 0.71
C GLN A 27 25.86 5.71 1.28
N LEU A 28 25.76 5.55 2.60
CA LEU A 28 25.59 4.24 3.23
C LEU A 28 24.25 3.61 2.82
N SER A 29 23.19 4.40 2.66
CA SER A 29 21.88 3.95 2.21
C SER A 29 21.93 3.45 0.77
N ASP A 30 22.53 4.21 -0.14
CA ASP A 30 22.66 3.84 -1.56
C ASP A 30 23.49 2.56 -1.72
N VAL A 31 24.63 2.46 -1.01
CA VAL A 31 25.47 1.25 -1.01
C VAL A 31 24.75 0.05 -0.38
N ALA A 32 24.00 0.25 0.71
CA ALA A 32 23.24 -0.81 1.36
C ALA A 32 22.11 -1.32 0.45
N LEU A 33 21.37 -0.43 -0.23
CA LEU A 33 20.35 -0.83 -1.20
C LEU A 33 20.98 -1.60 -2.37
N GLN A 34 22.03 -1.07 -3.00
CA GLN A 34 22.70 -1.71 -4.13
C GLN A 34 23.26 -3.09 -3.74
N THR A 35 23.85 -3.21 -2.55
CA THR A 35 24.34 -4.51 -2.03
C THR A 35 23.18 -5.48 -1.77
N GLY A 36 22.03 -5.00 -1.28
CA GLY A 36 20.82 -5.81 -1.12
C GLY A 36 20.25 -6.34 -2.45
N LEU A 37 20.35 -5.55 -3.53
CA LEU A 37 19.85 -5.93 -4.85
C LEU A 37 20.81 -6.87 -5.59
N CYS A 38 22.13 -6.65 -5.48
CA CYS A 38 23.14 -7.35 -6.28
C CYS A 38 23.88 -8.51 -5.57
N SER A 39 23.71 -8.70 -4.25
CA SER A 39 24.45 -9.74 -3.50
C SER A 39 24.05 -11.16 -3.92
N SER A 40 25.05 -12.01 -4.18
CA SER A 40 24.88 -13.45 -4.41
C SER A 40 24.51 -14.23 -3.14
N SER A 41 24.84 -13.70 -1.96
CA SER A 41 24.43 -14.28 -0.67
C SER A 41 23.15 -13.62 -0.18
N ARG A 42 22.08 -14.42 -0.02
CA ARG A 42 20.78 -13.96 0.49
C ARG A 42 20.88 -13.41 1.92
N HIS A 43 21.74 -14.00 2.77
CA HIS A 43 21.98 -13.49 4.12
C HIS A 43 22.59 -12.09 4.12
N TYR A 44 23.67 -11.85 3.35
CA TYR A 44 24.24 -10.51 3.24
C TYR A 44 23.24 -9.52 2.64
N ALA A 45 22.48 -9.94 1.64
CA ALA A 45 21.48 -9.09 1.01
C ALA A 45 20.39 -8.63 2.02
N GLY A 46 19.86 -9.55 2.82
CA GLY A 46 18.92 -9.23 3.90
C GLY A 46 19.50 -8.30 4.97
N ARG A 47 20.78 -8.48 5.35
CA ARG A 47 21.45 -7.54 6.28
C ARG A 47 21.63 -6.16 5.66
N SER A 48 21.94 -6.06 4.37
CA SER A 48 22.04 -4.79 3.65
C SER A 48 20.68 -4.07 3.59
N PHE A 49 19.58 -4.78 3.32
CA PHE A 49 18.24 -4.19 3.42
C PHE A 49 17.92 -3.72 4.85
N GLN A 50 18.26 -4.50 5.89
CA GLN A 50 18.09 -4.07 7.29
C GLN A 50 18.86 -2.77 7.60
N VAL A 51 20.10 -2.64 7.13
CA VAL A 51 20.91 -1.40 7.25
C VAL A 51 20.23 -0.24 6.54
N PHE A 52 19.81 -0.43 5.28
CA PHE A 52 19.09 0.58 4.51
C PHE A 52 17.84 1.11 5.25
N ARG A 53 17.00 0.21 5.79
CA ARG A 53 15.78 0.58 6.52
C ARG A 53 16.03 1.39 7.80
N VAL A 54 17.17 1.18 8.46
CA VAL A 54 17.56 1.95 9.66
C VAL A 54 17.97 3.38 9.28
N LEU A 55 18.64 3.58 8.14
CA LEU A 55 19.13 4.89 7.71
C LEU A 55 18.00 5.85 7.29
N ARG A 56 16.82 5.32 6.96
CA ARG A 56 15.59 6.09 6.64
C ARG A 56 15.75 7.19 5.58
N GLN A 57 16.70 7.05 4.68
CA GLN A 57 16.92 8.04 3.63
C GLN A 57 15.80 7.97 2.59
N PRO A 58 15.43 9.11 1.95
CA PRO A 58 14.44 9.13 0.90
C PRO A 58 14.95 8.42 -0.36
N LEU A 59 14.10 7.62 -1.00
CA LEU A 59 14.44 6.97 -2.27
C LEU A 59 14.13 7.87 -3.48
N SER A 60 14.97 7.73 -4.50
CA SER A 60 14.68 8.23 -5.85
C SER A 60 13.74 7.29 -6.59
N ALA A 61 13.10 7.79 -7.65
CA ALA A 61 12.30 6.98 -8.57
C ALA A 61 13.11 5.83 -9.22
N HIS A 62 14.40 6.06 -9.49
CA HIS A 62 15.30 5.05 -10.06
C HIS A 62 15.55 3.92 -9.05
N SER A 63 15.84 4.26 -7.80
CA SER A 63 16.08 3.29 -6.73
C SER A 63 14.86 2.42 -6.44
N ILE A 64 13.65 2.99 -6.54
CA ILE A 64 12.40 2.22 -6.48
C ILE A 64 12.27 1.33 -7.72
N SER A 65 12.58 1.83 -8.92
CA SER A 65 12.58 1.01 -10.13
C SER A 65 13.50 -0.20 -10.00
N ASP A 66 14.72 -0.05 -9.48
CA ASP A 66 15.68 -1.14 -9.33
C ASP A 66 15.18 -2.18 -8.31
N LEU A 67 14.59 -1.72 -7.20
CA LEU A 67 13.95 -2.58 -6.19
C LEU A 67 12.77 -3.36 -6.78
N LEU A 68 11.93 -2.72 -7.61
CA LEU A 68 10.79 -3.37 -8.26
C LEU A 68 11.20 -4.32 -9.38
N SER A 69 12.17 -3.95 -10.22
CA SER A 69 12.75 -4.83 -11.24
C SER A 69 13.28 -6.11 -10.60
N ARG A 70 14.05 -5.98 -9.51
CA ARG A 70 14.56 -7.16 -8.79
C ARG A 70 13.44 -7.95 -8.11
N LEU A 71 12.37 -7.31 -7.64
CA LEU A 71 11.25 -7.96 -6.98
C LEU A 71 10.47 -8.85 -7.96
N VAL A 72 10.20 -8.36 -9.17
CA VAL A 72 9.52 -9.10 -10.25
C VAL A 72 10.28 -10.37 -10.66
N GLU A 73 11.61 -10.40 -10.50
CA GLU A 73 12.45 -11.59 -10.78
C GLU A 73 12.42 -12.67 -9.69
N VAL A 74 11.87 -12.39 -8.50
CA VAL A 74 11.94 -13.31 -7.33
C VAL A 74 10.60 -13.56 -6.64
N VAL A 75 9.58 -12.74 -6.89
CA VAL A 75 8.21 -12.96 -6.41
C VAL A 75 7.62 -14.23 -7.03
N GLY A 76 6.98 -15.06 -6.20
CA GLY A 76 6.44 -16.34 -6.65
C GLY A 76 7.47 -17.48 -6.79
N GLU A 77 8.76 -17.23 -6.54
CA GLU A 77 9.81 -18.25 -6.68
C GLU A 77 9.89 -19.17 -5.47
N HIS A 78 9.92 -20.48 -5.70
CA HIS A 78 9.87 -21.47 -4.63
C HIS A 78 11.25 -21.67 -3.98
N GLY A 79 11.35 -21.52 -2.65
CA GLY A 79 12.54 -21.89 -1.87
C GLY A 79 12.82 -20.98 -0.68
N GLU A 80 13.12 -21.56 0.50
CA GLU A 80 13.21 -20.84 1.78
C GLU A 80 14.13 -19.60 1.75
N GLU A 81 15.32 -19.71 1.16
CA GLU A 81 16.25 -18.58 1.06
C GLU A 81 15.78 -17.46 0.11
N VAL A 82 15.05 -17.82 -0.95
CA VAL A 82 14.47 -16.85 -1.89
C VAL A 82 13.27 -16.17 -1.25
N GLN A 83 12.46 -16.93 -0.53
CA GLN A 83 11.29 -16.43 0.19
C GLN A 83 11.67 -15.50 1.36
N GLY A 84 12.74 -15.82 2.09
CA GLY A 84 13.35 -14.90 3.05
C GLY A 84 13.91 -13.61 2.41
N TYR A 85 14.39 -13.69 1.17
CA TYR A 85 14.85 -12.53 0.40
C TYR A 85 13.67 -11.65 -0.08
N VAL A 86 12.60 -12.25 -0.62
CA VAL A 86 11.34 -11.55 -0.98
C VAL A 86 10.79 -10.81 0.24
N MET A 87 10.70 -11.47 1.40
CA MET A 87 10.27 -10.85 2.65
C MET A 87 11.09 -9.60 2.99
N GLU A 88 12.42 -9.65 2.89
CA GLU A 88 13.29 -8.49 3.15
C GLU A 88 13.08 -7.35 2.14
N MET A 89 12.73 -7.64 0.88
CA MET A 89 12.37 -6.63 -0.12
C MET A 89 11.00 -6.00 0.17
N LEU A 90 9.99 -6.80 0.54
CA LEU A 90 8.65 -6.30 0.88
C LEU A 90 8.65 -5.46 2.17
N LEU A 91 9.40 -5.87 3.20
CA LEU A 91 9.65 -5.05 4.40
C LEU A 91 10.39 -3.74 4.05
N THR A 92 11.23 -3.76 3.01
CA THR A 92 11.89 -2.55 2.51
C THR A 92 10.90 -1.60 1.83
N LEU A 93 10.03 -2.08 0.95
CA LEU A 93 8.92 -1.28 0.40
C LEU A 93 8.01 -0.71 1.51
N GLU A 94 7.67 -1.51 2.53
CA GLU A 94 6.87 -1.05 3.67
C GLU A 94 7.51 0.11 4.45
N SER A 95 8.84 0.11 4.60
CA SER A 95 9.58 1.21 5.24
C SER A 95 9.75 2.44 4.33
N VAL A 96 9.85 2.23 3.01
CA VAL A 96 9.92 3.31 2.03
C VAL A 96 8.63 4.12 2.03
N VAL A 97 7.47 3.48 2.22
CA VAL A 97 6.18 4.18 2.39
C VAL A 97 6.20 5.12 3.60
N ASP A 98 6.76 4.71 4.74
CA ASP A 98 6.89 5.57 5.93
C ASP A 98 7.76 6.80 5.61
N ASN A 99 8.95 6.59 5.02
CA ASN A 99 9.88 7.67 4.69
C ASN A 99 9.26 8.65 3.68
N LEU A 100 8.57 8.16 2.64
CA LEU A 100 7.88 9.00 1.65
C LEU A 100 6.71 9.78 2.25
N ALA A 101 5.97 9.19 3.19
CA ALA A 101 4.89 9.86 3.91
C ALA A 101 5.40 10.95 4.85
N GLU A 102 6.55 10.74 5.49
CA GLU A 102 7.25 11.77 6.26
C GLU A 102 7.73 12.93 5.36
N CYS A 103 8.34 12.61 4.21
CA CYS A 103 8.70 13.61 3.20
C CYS A 103 7.50 14.44 2.72
N LEU A 104 6.34 13.82 2.49
CA LEU A 104 5.11 14.53 2.14
C LEU A 104 4.63 15.49 3.22
N LYS A 105 4.66 15.07 4.49
CA LYS A 105 4.29 15.93 5.62
C LYS A 105 5.23 17.15 5.70
N ASN A 106 6.53 16.93 5.58
CA ASN A 106 7.54 17.99 5.64
C ASN A 106 7.41 18.98 4.47
N ASN A 107 7.18 18.49 3.24
CA ASN A 107 6.92 19.34 2.07
C ASN A 107 5.65 20.20 2.24
N ASN A 108 4.57 19.61 2.77
CA ASN A 108 3.33 20.35 3.04
C ASN A 108 3.53 21.43 4.12
N LEU A 109 4.27 21.13 5.20
CA LEU A 109 4.60 22.12 6.24
C LEU A 109 5.43 23.28 5.67
N MET A 110 6.44 22.99 4.84
CA MET A 110 7.24 24.02 4.17
C MET A 110 6.41 24.88 3.21
N ALA A 111 5.48 24.28 2.48
CA ALA A 111 4.54 25.01 1.62
C ALA A 111 3.61 25.93 2.43
N ILE A 112 3.08 25.46 3.57
CA ILE A 112 2.24 26.26 4.48
C ILE A 112 3.05 27.42 5.07
N LEU A 113 4.27 27.20 5.55
CA LEU A 113 5.14 28.25 6.09
C LEU A 113 5.47 29.32 5.04
N THR A 114 5.77 28.89 3.81
CA THR A 114 6.05 29.81 2.68
C THR A 114 4.81 30.64 2.32
N ARG A 115 3.61 30.02 2.36
CA ARG A 115 2.35 30.71 2.13
C ARG A 115 2.00 31.70 3.25
N ALA A 116 2.14 31.29 4.52
CA ALA A 116 1.91 32.15 5.68
C ALA A 116 2.86 33.35 5.72
N SER A 117 4.13 33.15 5.33
CA SER A 117 5.10 34.24 5.13
C SER A 117 4.66 35.20 4.02
N SER A 118 4.09 34.67 2.93
CA SER A 118 3.55 35.48 1.82
C SER A 118 2.31 36.27 2.23
N ASP A 119 1.41 35.68 3.01
CA ASP A 119 0.19 36.34 3.51
C ASP A 119 0.51 37.44 4.56
N LEU A 120 1.55 37.24 5.39
CA LEU A 120 2.08 38.27 6.29
C LEU A 120 2.66 39.47 5.53
N LEU A 121 3.30 39.23 4.38
CA LEU A 121 3.78 40.30 3.49
C LEU A 121 2.64 40.97 2.70
N ALA A 122 1.57 40.23 2.36
CA ALA A 122 0.41 40.77 1.65
C ALA A 122 -0.47 41.72 2.49
N ASN A 123 -0.55 41.50 3.81
CA ASN A 123 -1.36 42.34 4.73
C ASN A 123 -0.61 43.55 5.32
N GLY A 124 0.61 43.83 4.87
CA GLY A 124 1.50 44.88 5.39
C GLY A 124 1.15 46.33 5.05
N LYS A 125 -0.10 46.79 5.23
CA LYS A 125 -0.43 48.22 5.19
C LYS A 125 -0.20 48.89 6.55
N LEU A 126 1.07 49.15 6.91
CA LEU A 126 1.39 50.06 7.99
C LEU A 126 2.59 50.99 7.69
N VAL A 127 2.21 52.20 7.26
CA VAL A 127 2.81 53.51 7.55
C VAL A 127 4.35 53.59 7.63
N SER A 128 4.91 54.22 6.61
CA SER A 128 6.22 54.84 6.66
C SER A 128 6.29 55.98 7.69
N ASN A 129 7.25 55.94 8.62
CA ASN A 129 8.09 57.07 9.06
C ASN A 129 8.89 56.77 10.34
N ARG A 130 10.23 56.78 10.27
CA ARG A 130 11.07 57.86 10.87
C ARG A 130 12.55 57.72 10.51
N LYS A 131 13.25 58.84 10.52
CA LYS A 131 14.66 59.03 10.13
C LYS A 131 15.60 58.63 11.27
N SER A 132 16.85 58.25 10.97
CA SER A 132 18.04 59.12 11.16
C SER A 132 19.38 58.36 11.16
N THR A 133 20.39 58.93 10.47
CA THR A 133 21.87 58.91 10.75
C THR A 133 22.59 57.60 11.16
N GLY A 134 23.76 57.28 10.62
CA GLY A 134 24.62 58.06 9.71
C GLY A 134 25.82 57.28 9.17
N GLN A 135 26.57 57.92 8.27
CA GLN A 135 27.73 57.33 7.57
C GLN A 135 28.95 57.20 8.49
N LEU A 136 29.76 56.16 8.30
CA LEU A 136 31.23 56.27 8.29
C LEU A 136 31.83 55.21 7.36
N ASN A 137 32.46 55.65 6.28
CA ASN A 137 33.48 54.87 5.55
C ASN A 137 34.84 55.18 6.18
N LEU A 138 35.73 54.19 6.27
CA LEU A 138 37.17 54.48 6.41
C LEU A 138 38.01 53.48 5.61
N PHE A 139 38.58 53.97 4.51
CA PHE A 139 39.76 53.40 3.88
C PHE A 139 40.99 53.94 4.61
N GLN A 140 41.99 53.09 4.89
CA GLN A 140 43.37 53.56 4.98
C GLN A 140 44.37 52.48 4.52
N GLN A 141 45.32 52.91 3.69
CA GLN A 141 46.44 52.09 3.19
C GLN A 141 47.58 52.01 4.20
N GLY A 142 48.39 50.95 4.14
CA GLY A 142 49.67 50.83 4.84
C GLY A 142 50.62 49.91 4.07
N LEU A 143 51.79 50.42 3.71
CA LEU A 143 52.80 49.76 2.87
C LEU A 143 53.84 49.01 3.74
N GLY A 144 54.26 47.79 3.34
CA GLY A 144 55.31 47.04 4.06
C GLY A 144 55.86 45.86 3.24
N THR A 145 57.19 45.71 3.21
CA THR A 145 57.94 44.86 2.25
C THR A 145 58.66 43.66 2.89
N SER A 146 58.84 42.58 2.10
CA SER A 146 59.81 41.47 2.30
C SER A 146 59.44 40.45 3.41
N GLU A 147 59.48 39.12 3.24
CA GLU A 147 60.63 38.29 2.81
C GLU A 147 60.25 36.96 2.10
N ARG A 148 61.27 36.18 1.70
CA ARG A 148 61.20 34.93 0.90
C ARG A 148 61.39 33.65 1.72
N SER A 149 60.55 32.63 1.51
CA SER A 149 60.88 31.18 1.51
C SER A 149 59.68 30.35 0.98
N ARG A 150 59.71 29.32 0.12
CA ARG A 150 60.71 28.56 -0.68
C ARG A 150 61.24 27.22 -0.10
N HIS A 151 60.93 26.13 -0.82
CA HIS A 151 61.21 24.69 -0.53
C HIS A 151 60.25 24.07 0.51
N GLN A 152 59.86 22.77 0.46
CA GLN A 152 60.18 21.71 -0.51
C GLN A 152 59.04 20.67 -0.61
N ARG A 153 59.05 19.85 -1.66
CA ARG A 153 58.10 18.76 -1.95
C ARG A 153 58.58 17.46 -1.28
N SER A 154 57.69 16.68 -0.66
CA SER A 154 57.95 15.27 -0.31
C SER A 154 56.72 14.38 -0.53
N TYR A 155 56.92 13.31 -1.32
CA TYR A 155 56.04 12.14 -1.40
C TYR A 155 56.72 11.00 -0.64
N SER A 156 55.95 10.09 -0.01
CA SER A 156 56.43 8.75 0.30
C SER A 156 55.31 7.71 0.37
N VAL A 157 55.38 6.74 -0.54
CA VAL A 157 54.63 5.48 -0.56
C VAL A 157 55.61 4.36 -0.17
N PRO A 158 55.24 3.38 0.66
CA PRO A 158 55.98 2.11 0.77
C PRO A 158 55.50 1.06 -0.26
N LYS A 159 56.43 0.30 -0.83
CA LYS A 159 56.18 -0.72 -1.87
C LYS A 159 55.95 -2.13 -1.31
N LYS A 160 55.24 -2.91 -2.13
CA LYS A 160 55.08 -4.38 -2.20
C LYS A 160 56.24 -5.26 -1.67
N PHE A 161 55.82 -6.40 -1.12
CA PHE A 161 56.16 -7.76 -1.61
C PHE A 161 54.88 -8.32 -2.30
N GLY A 162 54.85 -9.44 -3.03
CA GLY A 162 55.87 -10.38 -3.52
C GLY A 162 55.20 -11.54 -4.29
N GLU A 163 55.92 -12.21 -5.20
CA GLU A 163 55.50 -13.40 -6.00
C GLU A 163 56.72 -14.34 -6.12
N ALA A 164 56.66 -15.65 -6.43
CA ALA A 164 55.62 -16.62 -6.82
C ALA A 164 55.93 -18.00 -6.15
N ASP A 165 55.20 -19.13 -6.25
CA ASP A 165 54.78 -19.85 -7.47
C ASP A 165 53.91 -21.11 -7.17
N ARG A 166 53.16 -21.58 -8.20
CA ARG A 166 52.58 -22.94 -8.46
C ARG A 166 51.41 -23.59 -7.67
N SER A 167 50.29 -23.69 -8.42
CA SER A 167 49.45 -24.88 -8.70
C SER A 167 48.60 -25.56 -7.62
N SER A 168 47.27 -25.39 -7.69
CA SER A 168 46.29 -26.48 -8.00
C SER A 168 44.86 -25.94 -8.12
N ASP A 169 44.04 -26.59 -8.96
CA ASP A 169 42.64 -26.26 -9.28
C ASP A 169 41.95 -27.56 -9.76
N PRO A 170 40.63 -27.79 -9.61
CA PRO A 170 39.69 -27.34 -8.57
C PRO A 170 38.96 -28.57 -7.92
N PRO A 171 37.82 -28.38 -7.23
CA PRO A 171 36.59 -28.91 -7.85
C PRO A 171 35.42 -27.91 -7.89
N ARG A 172 34.50 -28.15 -8.84
CA ARG A 172 33.36 -27.30 -9.19
C ARG A 172 32.15 -27.49 -8.28
N SER A 173 31.39 -26.42 -8.03
CA SER A 173 29.91 -26.41 -8.16
C SER A 173 29.32 -25.00 -7.99
N GLY A 174 28.38 -24.62 -8.87
CA GLY A 174 27.26 -23.75 -8.49
C GLY A 174 27.33 -22.23 -8.73
N THR A 175 28.27 -21.69 -9.51
CA THR A 175 28.24 -20.25 -9.83
C THR A 175 27.10 -19.93 -10.81
N LEU A 176 26.09 -19.18 -10.35
CA LEU A 176 25.23 -18.39 -11.24
C LEU A 176 26.03 -17.15 -11.68
N ASP A 177 26.08 -16.89 -12.99
CA ASP A 177 26.93 -15.84 -13.56
C ASP A 177 26.56 -14.43 -13.06
N PRO A 178 27.53 -13.61 -12.63
CA PRO A 178 27.29 -12.19 -12.35
C PRO A 178 27.14 -11.42 -13.67
N ILE A 179 25.90 -11.08 -14.04
CA ILE A 179 25.62 -10.35 -15.28
C ILE A 179 26.17 -8.92 -15.20
N GLN A 180 27.10 -8.63 -16.10
CA GLN A 180 27.80 -7.36 -16.23
C GLN A 180 26.93 -6.29 -16.93
N ALA A 181 26.01 -5.67 -16.19
CA ALA A 181 25.07 -4.67 -16.72
C ALA A 181 25.34 -3.24 -16.20
N CYS A 182 26.53 -2.67 -16.47
CA CYS A 182 26.77 -1.25 -16.20
C CYS A 182 27.84 -0.60 -17.12
N THR A 183 27.53 -0.46 -18.42
CA THR A 183 27.89 0.72 -19.25
C THR A 183 27.39 0.54 -20.68
N GLN A 184 26.21 1.07 -21.02
CA GLN A 184 25.90 1.51 -22.39
C GLN A 184 25.06 2.80 -22.34
N GLN A 185 25.71 3.93 -22.63
CA GLN A 185 25.00 5.17 -22.97
C GLN A 185 24.53 5.05 -24.43
N GLY A 186 23.28 4.63 -24.64
CA GLY A 186 22.60 4.67 -25.93
C GLY A 186 21.44 5.66 -25.87
N GLY A 187 21.51 6.76 -26.63
CA GLY A 187 20.53 7.85 -26.53
C GLY A 187 19.17 7.50 -27.14
N LEU A 188 18.09 7.86 -26.44
CA LEU A 188 16.71 7.83 -26.95
C LEU A 188 15.93 9.08 -26.52
N THR A 189 14.86 9.35 -27.26
CA THR A 189 14.09 10.60 -27.34
C THR A 189 13.65 11.18 -25.99
N LYS A 190 14.10 12.41 -25.72
CA LYS A 190 13.83 13.16 -24.48
C LYS A 190 12.44 13.79 -24.47
N ASN A 191 11.42 12.99 -24.14
CA ASN A 191 10.16 13.54 -23.63
C ASN A 191 10.46 14.30 -22.33
N ARG A 192 10.36 15.63 -22.36
CA ARG A 192 10.58 16.50 -21.20
C ARG A 192 9.41 16.38 -20.21
N SER A 193 9.43 15.37 -19.36
CA SER A 193 8.87 15.48 -18.02
C SER A 193 9.91 16.13 -17.11
N ASP A 194 9.49 17.05 -16.22
CA ASP A 194 10.42 17.66 -15.26
C ASP A 194 10.92 16.61 -14.26
N PRO A 195 12.25 16.47 -14.06
CA PRO A 195 12.81 15.41 -13.19
C PRO A 195 12.44 15.61 -11.71
N ALA A 196 12.03 16.81 -11.30
CA ALA A 196 11.48 17.08 -9.98
C ALA A 196 10.08 16.47 -9.77
N ASN A 197 9.28 16.31 -10.83
CA ASN A 197 7.94 15.75 -10.74
C ASN A 197 7.98 14.21 -10.61
N VAL A 198 8.88 13.54 -11.34
CA VAL A 198 9.00 12.07 -11.29
C VAL A 198 9.40 11.58 -9.89
N ASN A 199 10.26 12.31 -9.19
CA ASN A 199 10.67 12.01 -7.82
C ASN A 199 9.70 12.55 -6.74
N HIS A 200 8.55 13.13 -7.12
CA HIS A 200 7.59 13.63 -6.15
C HIS A 200 6.99 12.47 -5.33
N PRO A 201 7.03 12.51 -3.98
CA PRO A 201 6.70 11.35 -3.17
C PRO A 201 5.27 10.82 -3.36
N SER A 202 4.28 11.65 -3.72
CA SER A 202 2.93 11.15 -4.08
C SER A 202 2.93 10.26 -5.32
N ASN A 203 3.80 10.51 -6.30
CA ASN A 203 3.91 9.68 -7.50
C ASN A 203 4.56 8.33 -7.15
N LEU A 204 5.58 8.35 -6.27
CA LEU A 204 6.23 7.15 -5.77
C LEU A 204 5.29 6.28 -4.92
N LEU A 205 4.50 6.89 -4.02
CA LEU A 205 3.45 6.18 -3.28
C LEU A 205 2.37 5.58 -4.21
N ALA A 206 2.00 6.28 -5.28
CA ALA A 206 1.04 5.77 -6.26
C ALA A 206 1.60 4.58 -7.07
N THR A 207 2.91 4.55 -7.34
CA THR A 207 3.58 3.37 -7.91
C THR A 207 3.59 2.20 -6.92
N ILE A 208 3.97 2.43 -5.65
CA ILE A 208 4.01 1.38 -4.62
C ILE A 208 2.59 0.86 -4.32
N PHE A 209 1.54 1.68 -4.46
CA PHE A 209 0.15 1.25 -4.41
C PHE A 209 -0.16 0.20 -5.46
N TRP A 210 0.13 0.45 -6.75
CA TRP A 210 -0.14 -0.54 -7.78
C TRP A 210 0.71 -1.81 -7.62
N VAL A 211 1.91 -1.71 -7.07
CA VAL A 211 2.74 -2.88 -6.69
C VAL A 211 2.08 -3.68 -5.56
N ALA A 212 1.56 -3.02 -4.52
CA ALA A 212 0.82 -3.69 -3.45
C ALA A 212 -0.41 -4.41 -4.01
N VAL A 213 -1.17 -3.77 -4.91
CA VAL A 213 -2.35 -4.36 -5.54
C VAL A 213 -1.98 -5.54 -6.45
N SER A 214 -0.89 -5.50 -7.23
CA SER A 214 -0.45 -6.65 -8.04
C SER A 214 0.04 -7.83 -7.19
N LEU A 215 0.70 -7.56 -6.05
CA LEU A 215 1.14 -8.62 -5.12
C LEU A 215 -0.04 -9.33 -4.42
N MET A 216 -1.27 -8.82 -4.52
CA MET A 216 -2.46 -9.52 -4.03
C MET A 216 -2.90 -10.67 -4.95
N GLU A 217 -2.39 -10.77 -6.17
CA GLU A 217 -2.62 -11.93 -7.03
C GLU A 217 -1.72 -13.12 -6.65
N SER A 218 -0.65 -12.92 -5.86
CA SER A 218 0.29 -13.99 -5.48
C SER A 218 -0.40 -15.15 -4.75
N ASP A 219 -0.02 -16.37 -5.11
CA ASP A 219 -0.43 -17.60 -4.44
C ASP A 219 0.32 -17.92 -3.14
N PHE A 220 1.36 -17.15 -2.82
CA PHE A 220 2.08 -17.28 -1.56
C PHE A 220 1.40 -16.47 -0.46
N GLU A 221 0.95 -17.16 0.60
CA GLU A 221 0.18 -16.55 1.69
C GLU A 221 0.90 -15.34 2.34
N PHE A 222 2.21 -15.43 2.55
CA PHE A 222 2.96 -14.33 3.19
C PHE A 222 3.20 -13.14 2.22
N GLU A 223 3.34 -13.37 0.91
CA GLU A 223 3.42 -12.28 -0.09
C GLU A 223 2.10 -11.52 -0.10
N TYR A 224 0.99 -12.25 -0.10
CA TYR A 224 -0.35 -11.71 0.04
C TYR A 224 -0.56 -10.98 1.39
N GLN A 225 -0.08 -11.55 2.50
CA GLN A 225 -0.15 -10.89 3.82
C GLN A 225 0.66 -9.59 3.85
N MET A 226 1.85 -9.57 3.24
CA MET A 226 2.67 -8.37 3.12
C MET A 226 2.07 -7.34 2.17
N SER A 227 1.39 -7.76 1.10
CA SER A 227 0.72 -6.85 0.18
C SER A 227 -0.50 -6.19 0.82
N LEU A 228 -1.29 -6.92 1.62
CA LEU A 228 -2.33 -6.35 2.48
C LEU A 228 -1.76 -5.33 3.47
N ARG A 229 -0.64 -5.64 4.14
CA ARG A 229 0.00 -4.71 5.10
C ARG A 229 0.46 -3.43 4.42
N LEU A 230 1.09 -3.55 3.26
CA LEU A 230 1.54 -2.44 2.44
C LEU A 230 0.35 -1.59 1.96
N LEU A 231 -0.72 -2.22 1.47
CA LEU A 231 -1.96 -1.56 1.05
C LEU A 231 -2.63 -0.80 2.20
N HIS A 232 -2.83 -1.42 3.36
CA HIS A 232 -3.44 -0.79 4.53
C HIS A 232 -2.65 0.46 4.97
N LYS A 233 -1.31 0.34 5.02
CA LYS A 233 -0.43 1.49 5.30
C LYS A 233 -0.56 2.58 4.23
N LEU A 234 -0.58 2.20 2.95
CA LEU A 234 -0.70 3.15 1.83
C LEU A 234 -2.02 3.90 1.84
N LEU A 235 -3.15 3.26 2.15
CA LEU A 235 -4.46 3.91 2.23
C LEU A 235 -4.54 4.99 3.32
N ALA A 236 -3.65 4.96 4.32
CA ALA A 236 -3.50 6.03 5.32
C ALA A 236 -2.76 7.29 4.80
N HIS A 237 -2.16 7.22 3.60
CA HIS A 237 -1.36 8.29 3.00
C HIS A 237 -1.89 8.69 1.61
N VAL A 238 -2.25 7.71 0.79
CA VAL A 238 -2.94 7.84 -0.51
C VAL A 238 -4.46 7.72 -0.27
N ALA A 239 -5.00 8.67 0.48
CA ALA A 239 -6.41 8.68 0.84
C ALA A 239 -7.29 8.88 -0.43
N LEU A 240 -8.19 7.92 -0.68
CA LEU A 240 -8.99 7.83 -1.92
C LEU A 240 -10.19 8.79 -1.97
N ASP A 241 -10.51 9.44 -0.84
CA ASP A 241 -11.46 10.55 -0.73
C ASP A 241 -11.00 11.79 -1.53
N LYS A 242 -9.67 11.98 -1.68
CA LYS A 242 -9.08 13.09 -2.43
C LYS A 242 -9.02 12.81 -3.92
N GLN A 243 -9.64 13.68 -4.70
CA GLN A 243 -9.68 13.57 -6.17
C GLN A 243 -8.29 13.51 -6.82
N GLU A 244 -7.34 14.33 -6.35
CA GLU A 244 -5.96 14.34 -6.86
C GLU A 244 -5.25 12.97 -6.71
N ASN A 245 -5.59 12.20 -5.68
CA ASN A 245 -5.07 10.85 -5.49
C ASN A 245 -5.73 9.86 -6.46
N ARG A 246 -7.05 9.96 -6.66
CA ARG A 246 -7.79 9.12 -7.62
C ARG A 246 -7.28 9.31 -9.05
N GLU A 247 -7.25 10.55 -9.54
CA GLU A 247 -6.77 10.88 -10.89
C GLU A 247 -5.33 10.39 -11.13
N ARG A 248 -4.47 10.46 -10.10
CA ARG A 248 -3.09 9.95 -10.15
C ARG A 248 -3.03 8.43 -10.24
N LEU A 249 -3.84 7.72 -9.45
CA LEU A 249 -3.91 6.25 -9.48
C LEU A 249 -4.50 5.75 -10.82
N GLU A 250 -5.60 6.32 -11.28
CA GLU A 250 -6.25 6.02 -12.56
C GLU A 250 -5.32 6.27 -13.75
N LYS A 251 -4.56 7.37 -13.73
CA LYS A 251 -3.55 7.68 -14.76
C LYS A 251 -2.43 6.63 -14.83
N LEU A 252 -2.02 6.05 -13.71
CA LEU A 252 -1.05 4.95 -13.69
C LEU A 252 -1.71 3.64 -14.14
N GLN A 253 -2.93 3.35 -13.68
CA GLN A 253 -3.70 2.17 -14.10
C GLN A 253 -3.86 2.08 -15.63
N GLY A 254 -4.19 3.21 -16.28
CA GLY A 254 -4.29 3.31 -17.73
C GLY A 254 -2.96 3.10 -18.47
N GLN A 255 -1.81 3.29 -17.80
CA GLN A 255 -0.49 2.98 -18.36
C GLN A 255 -0.12 1.50 -18.19
N LEU A 256 -0.56 0.86 -17.10
CA LEU A 256 -0.34 -0.57 -16.84
C LEU A 256 -1.08 -1.48 -17.83
N ARG A 257 -2.21 -1.01 -18.41
CA ARG A 257 -3.06 -1.79 -19.34
C ARG A 257 -3.51 -3.15 -18.76
N TRP A 258 -3.77 -3.19 -17.46
CA TRP A 258 -4.16 -4.42 -16.75
C TRP A 258 -5.50 -4.95 -17.26
N SER A 259 -5.45 -6.03 -18.04
CA SER A 259 -6.65 -6.72 -18.53
C SER A 259 -7.33 -7.51 -17.41
N GLY A 260 -8.62 -7.26 -17.17
CA GLY A 260 -9.42 -8.05 -16.22
C GLY A 260 -9.42 -7.56 -14.77
N PHE A 261 -8.82 -6.40 -14.45
CA PHE A 261 -8.89 -5.83 -13.11
C PHE A 261 -10.34 -5.44 -12.73
N ALA A 262 -10.95 -6.23 -11.85
CA ALA A 262 -12.34 -6.10 -11.40
C ALA A 262 -12.52 -5.24 -10.13
N GLY A 263 -11.48 -4.55 -9.68
CA GLY A 263 -11.50 -3.68 -8.50
C GLY A 263 -10.76 -4.27 -7.30
N LEU A 264 -10.27 -3.39 -6.42
CA LEU A 264 -9.52 -3.76 -5.22
C LEU A 264 -10.26 -4.76 -4.32
N GLN A 265 -11.59 -4.62 -4.20
CA GLN A 265 -12.40 -5.47 -3.31
C GLN A 265 -12.38 -6.94 -3.72
N GLN A 266 -12.30 -7.27 -5.02
CA GLN A 266 -12.24 -8.65 -5.48
C GLN A 266 -10.95 -9.34 -5.06
N LEU A 267 -9.81 -8.63 -5.13
CA LEU A 267 -8.51 -9.14 -4.68
C LEU A 267 -8.44 -9.29 -3.15
N LEU A 268 -9.18 -8.48 -2.39
CA LEU A 268 -9.24 -8.56 -0.92
C LEU A 268 -9.93 -9.82 -0.39
N LEU A 269 -10.79 -10.47 -1.20
CA LEU A 269 -11.57 -11.64 -0.76
C LEU A 269 -10.71 -12.84 -0.39
N LYS A 270 -9.55 -13.01 -1.06
CA LYS A 270 -8.56 -14.03 -0.73
C LYS A 270 -8.07 -13.91 0.72
N GLY A 271 -8.14 -12.74 1.34
CA GLY A 271 -7.79 -12.54 2.73
C GLY A 271 -8.77 -13.12 3.75
N PHE A 272 -9.97 -13.55 3.34
CA PHE A 272 -10.89 -14.29 4.21
C PHE A 272 -10.65 -15.81 4.21
N THR A 273 -9.68 -16.31 3.43
CA THR A 273 -9.34 -17.75 3.37
C THR A 273 -8.29 -18.17 4.39
N SER A 274 -7.70 -17.24 5.15
CA SER A 274 -6.74 -17.55 6.23
C SER A 274 -6.97 -16.68 7.47
N THR A 275 -6.69 -17.25 8.64
CA THR A 275 -6.71 -16.54 9.93
C THR A 275 -5.60 -15.49 10.03
N SER A 276 -4.50 -15.65 9.29
CA SER A 276 -3.35 -14.74 9.30
C SER A 276 -3.63 -13.38 8.62
N THR A 277 -4.64 -13.34 7.76
CA THR A 277 -4.98 -12.21 6.88
C THR A 277 -6.36 -11.63 7.15
N THR A 278 -7.32 -12.42 7.66
CA THR A 278 -8.72 -12.01 7.87
C THR A 278 -8.87 -10.70 8.66
N ASP A 279 -8.18 -10.54 9.79
CA ASP A 279 -8.27 -9.31 10.60
C ASP A 279 -7.84 -8.06 9.81
N LEU A 280 -6.75 -8.16 9.06
CA LEU A 280 -6.23 -7.05 8.27
C LEU A 280 -7.13 -6.73 7.08
N THR A 281 -7.68 -7.75 6.43
CA THR A 281 -8.69 -7.61 5.38
C THR A 281 -9.94 -6.90 5.89
N LEU A 282 -10.44 -7.24 7.08
CA LEU A 282 -11.56 -6.54 7.72
C LEU A 282 -11.24 -5.04 7.95
N HIS A 283 -10.03 -4.71 8.41
CA HIS A 283 -9.61 -3.32 8.59
C HIS A 283 -9.58 -2.55 7.26
N ILE A 284 -9.10 -3.18 6.18
CA ILE A 284 -9.09 -2.56 4.84
C ILE A 284 -10.52 -2.38 4.32
N PHE A 285 -11.41 -3.37 4.40
CA PHE A 285 -12.83 -3.21 4.03
C PHE A 285 -13.51 -2.10 4.85
N CYS A 286 -13.23 -2.00 6.16
CA CYS A 286 -13.71 -0.91 7.01
C CYS A 286 -13.24 0.47 6.47
N GLN A 287 -11.96 0.60 6.12
CA GLN A 287 -11.38 1.83 5.56
C GLN A 287 -11.91 2.17 4.16
N LEU A 288 -12.25 1.16 3.34
CA LEU A 288 -12.78 1.32 1.99
C LEU A 288 -14.28 1.66 1.95
N THR A 289 -15.05 1.40 3.03
CA THR A 289 -16.49 1.71 3.11
C THR A 289 -16.90 3.06 2.50
N PRO A 290 -16.32 4.22 2.88
CA PRO A 290 -16.69 5.54 2.33
C PRO A 290 -16.24 5.80 0.88
N VAL A 291 -15.42 4.94 0.30
CA VAL A 291 -14.83 5.09 -1.04
C VAL A 291 -15.14 3.88 -1.94
N SER A 292 -16.13 3.08 -1.55
CA SER A 292 -16.49 1.81 -2.19
C SER A 292 -17.03 1.94 -3.62
N LEU A 293 -17.42 3.15 -4.04
CA LEU A 293 -17.85 3.47 -5.41
C LEU A 293 -16.74 4.08 -6.28
N VAL A 294 -15.50 4.20 -5.77
CA VAL A 294 -14.36 4.71 -6.55
C VAL A 294 -13.91 3.64 -7.56
N PRO A 295 -13.64 3.96 -8.84
CA PRO A 295 -13.28 2.98 -9.88
C PRO A 295 -12.05 2.10 -9.57
N VAL A 296 -11.14 2.56 -8.73
CA VAL A 296 -9.99 1.76 -8.23
C VAL A 296 -10.46 0.64 -7.28
N VAL A 297 -11.57 0.86 -6.56
CA VAL A 297 -12.13 -0.04 -5.54
C VAL A 297 -13.13 -1.02 -6.15
N ASP A 298 -14.04 -0.52 -7.00
CA ASP A 298 -14.98 -1.28 -7.83
C ASP A 298 -15.01 -0.66 -9.23
N THR A 299 -14.51 -1.37 -10.25
CA THR A 299 -14.47 -0.88 -11.63
C THR A 299 -15.86 -0.69 -12.24
N SER A 300 -16.89 -1.36 -11.69
CA SER A 300 -18.29 -1.20 -12.11
C SER A 300 -18.98 0.01 -11.48
N GLN A 301 -18.46 0.52 -10.36
CA GLN A 301 -19.03 1.59 -9.52
C GLN A 301 -20.49 1.34 -9.06
N ASN A 302 -20.94 0.08 -9.07
CA ASN A 302 -22.34 -0.31 -8.89
C ASN A 302 -22.53 -1.31 -7.75
N ILE A 303 -21.58 -2.22 -7.55
CA ILE A 303 -21.68 -3.32 -6.58
C ILE A 303 -20.74 -3.15 -5.38
N GLY A 304 -19.81 -2.19 -5.45
CA GLY A 304 -18.76 -2.05 -4.46
C GLY A 304 -19.25 -1.73 -3.05
N PHE A 305 -20.30 -0.91 -2.89
CA PHE A 305 -20.88 -0.65 -1.58
C PHE A 305 -21.56 -1.88 -0.94
N PRO A 306 -22.54 -2.55 -1.58
CA PRO A 306 -23.17 -3.72 -0.97
C PRO A 306 -22.18 -4.86 -0.76
N LEU A 307 -21.22 -5.07 -1.68
CA LEU A 307 -20.08 -5.98 -1.49
C LEU A 307 -19.30 -5.65 -0.20
N ASN A 308 -18.97 -4.38 0.03
CA ASN A 308 -18.25 -3.95 1.23
C ASN A 308 -19.02 -4.29 2.51
N VAL A 309 -20.34 -4.04 2.52
CA VAL A 309 -21.21 -4.35 3.66
C VAL A 309 -21.27 -5.86 3.90
N LEU A 310 -21.44 -6.66 2.84
CA LEU A 310 -21.54 -8.12 2.93
C LEU A 310 -20.23 -8.79 3.38
N CYS A 311 -19.06 -8.26 3.01
CA CYS A 311 -17.77 -8.73 3.52
C CYS A 311 -17.56 -8.44 5.02
N LEU A 312 -18.15 -7.34 5.53
CA LEU A 312 -18.06 -6.95 6.95
C LEU A 312 -19.16 -7.58 7.81
N LEU A 313 -20.32 -7.90 7.22
CA LEU A 313 -21.50 -8.40 7.90
C LEU A 313 -21.25 -9.67 8.76
N PRO A 314 -20.48 -10.68 8.31
CA PRO A 314 -20.20 -11.85 9.14
C PRO A 314 -19.50 -11.52 10.46
N HIS A 315 -18.60 -10.54 10.46
CA HIS A 315 -17.90 -10.11 11.67
C HIS A 315 -18.83 -9.30 12.60
N LEU A 316 -19.75 -8.50 12.04
CA LEU A 316 -20.78 -7.82 12.82
C LEU A 316 -21.75 -8.80 13.49
N VAL A 317 -22.17 -9.85 12.76
CA VAL A 317 -23.04 -10.92 13.28
C VAL A 317 -22.36 -11.69 14.41
N HIS A 318 -21.09 -12.07 14.24
CA HIS A 318 -20.34 -12.78 15.28
C HIS A 318 -20.20 -11.97 16.58
N ASN A 319 -20.19 -10.64 16.49
CA ASN A 319 -20.08 -9.72 17.62
C ASN A 319 -21.44 -9.04 17.98
N PHE A 320 -22.57 -9.59 17.54
CA PHE A 320 -23.89 -8.93 17.67
C PHE A 320 -24.29 -8.69 19.14
N ASP A 321 -24.13 -9.69 20.00
CA ASP A 321 -24.53 -9.59 21.41
C ASP A 321 -23.65 -8.63 22.23
N GLY A 322 -22.43 -8.36 21.76
CA GLY A 322 -21.48 -7.45 22.42
C GLY A 322 -20.56 -6.74 21.41
N PRO A 323 -21.02 -5.69 20.72
CA PRO A 323 -20.27 -5.06 19.65
C PRO A 323 -18.94 -4.42 20.13
N SER A 324 -17.83 -4.91 19.57
CA SER A 324 -16.50 -4.36 19.78
C SER A 324 -16.40 -2.92 19.27
N GLN A 325 -15.34 -2.19 19.65
CA GLN A 325 -15.14 -0.84 19.11
C GLN A 325 -14.98 -0.84 17.59
N PHE A 326 -14.28 -1.82 17.03
CA PHE A 326 -14.16 -2.01 15.59
C PHE A 326 -15.53 -2.23 14.92
N CYS A 327 -16.40 -3.06 15.50
CA CYS A 327 -17.76 -3.28 14.98
C CYS A 327 -18.61 -1.99 15.03
N LYS A 328 -18.44 -1.16 16.07
CA LYS A 328 -19.10 0.15 16.20
C LYS A 328 -18.61 1.16 15.17
N ASP A 329 -17.31 1.15 14.87
CA ASP A 329 -16.69 2.01 13.85
C ASP A 329 -17.11 1.58 12.44
N VAL A 330 -17.16 0.28 12.15
CA VAL A 330 -17.71 -0.29 10.91
C VAL A 330 -19.17 0.15 10.73
N ALA A 331 -20.03 -0.10 11.72
CA ALA A 331 -21.44 0.26 11.65
C ALA A 331 -21.65 1.78 11.48
N GLN A 332 -20.80 2.61 12.10
CA GLN A 332 -20.79 4.05 11.87
C GLN A 332 -20.45 4.40 10.41
N ARG A 333 -19.40 3.82 9.83
CA ARG A 333 -18.98 4.14 8.45
C ARG A 333 -20.03 3.72 7.43
N ILE A 334 -20.64 2.55 7.61
CA ILE A 334 -21.75 2.09 6.76
C ILE A 334 -22.93 3.08 6.89
N ALA A 335 -23.30 3.45 8.13
CA ALA A 335 -24.39 4.40 8.36
C ALA A 335 -24.11 5.79 7.75
N GLN A 336 -22.87 6.28 7.76
CA GLN A 336 -22.49 7.55 7.16
C GLN A 336 -22.73 7.55 5.65
N VAL A 337 -22.25 6.54 4.91
CA VAL A 337 -22.51 6.42 3.46
C VAL A 337 -24.00 6.29 3.17
N CYS A 338 -24.72 5.49 3.98
CA CYS A 338 -26.17 5.33 3.85
C CYS A 338 -26.99 6.61 4.14
N LEU A 339 -26.41 7.66 4.74
CA LEU A 339 -27.07 8.95 4.97
C LEU A 339 -26.87 9.93 3.79
N GLU A 340 -25.83 9.74 2.98
CA GLU A 340 -25.61 10.52 1.76
C GLU A 340 -26.61 10.10 0.66
N GLU A 341 -26.96 8.80 0.63
CA GLU A 341 -27.90 8.21 -0.32
C GLU A 341 -29.33 8.10 0.23
N LYS A 342 -30.29 8.81 -0.38
CA LYS A 342 -31.69 8.86 0.10
C LYS A 342 -32.37 7.49 0.19
N LYS A 343 -32.02 6.56 -0.70
CA LYS A 343 -32.55 5.18 -0.71
C LYS A 343 -32.11 4.35 0.51
N LEU A 344 -30.98 4.69 1.15
CA LEU A 344 -30.33 3.86 2.17
C LEU A 344 -30.59 4.31 3.62
N SER A 345 -31.43 5.32 3.83
CA SER A 345 -31.77 5.85 5.17
C SER A 345 -32.24 4.79 6.18
N ASN A 346 -33.00 3.77 5.73
CA ASN A 346 -33.41 2.63 6.56
C ASN A 346 -32.22 1.78 7.04
N LEU A 347 -31.23 1.54 6.17
CA LEU A 347 -30.01 0.81 6.50
C LEU A 347 -29.12 1.62 7.46
N ALA A 348 -29.02 2.94 7.25
CA ALA A 348 -28.32 3.84 8.18
C ALA A 348 -28.89 3.75 9.61
N HIS A 349 -30.22 3.72 9.73
CA HIS A 349 -30.88 3.59 11.02
C HIS A 349 -30.57 2.23 11.69
N VAL A 350 -30.68 1.12 10.96
CA VAL A 350 -30.39 -0.23 11.50
C VAL A 350 -28.94 -0.38 11.94
N MET A 351 -27.98 0.18 11.19
CA MET A 351 -26.57 0.21 11.58
C MET A 351 -26.33 1.11 12.82
N THR A 352 -27.09 2.20 12.97
CA THR A 352 -27.05 3.03 14.18
C THR A 352 -27.60 2.31 15.41
N LEU A 353 -28.67 1.52 15.26
CA LEU A 353 -29.23 0.67 16.34
C LEU A 353 -28.23 -0.42 16.77
N TYR A 354 -27.53 -1.05 15.81
CA TYR A 354 -26.44 -1.99 16.10
C TYR A 354 -25.31 -1.31 16.89
N LYS A 355 -24.78 -0.17 16.40
CA LYS A 355 -23.70 0.58 17.06
C LYS A 355 -24.03 0.95 18.51
N THR A 356 -25.28 1.37 18.75
CA THR A 356 -25.77 1.81 20.07
C THR A 356 -26.22 0.65 20.96
N HIS A 357 -26.18 -0.59 20.47
CA HIS A 357 -26.69 -1.78 21.14
C HIS A 357 -28.17 -1.64 21.58
N SER A 358 -28.96 -0.91 20.78
CA SER A 358 -30.37 -0.61 21.06
C SER A 358 -31.36 -1.34 20.14
N TYR A 359 -30.87 -2.25 19.31
CA TYR A 359 -31.71 -3.10 18.48
C TYR A 359 -32.39 -4.18 19.33
N THR A 360 -33.72 -4.29 19.25
CA THR A 360 -34.55 -5.06 20.19
C THR A 360 -34.96 -6.46 19.72
N ARG A 361 -34.58 -6.84 18.49
CA ARG A 361 -34.81 -8.19 17.96
C ARG A 361 -33.52 -9.00 17.97
N ASP A 362 -33.67 -10.30 17.79
CA ASP A 362 -32.57 -11.25 17.69
C ASP A 362 -31.66 -10.99 16.46
N CYS A 363 -30.47 -11.59 16.49
CA CYS A 363 -29.48 -11.45 15.42
C CYS A 363 -29.98 -11.94 14.05
N PHE A 364 -30.84 -12.97 14.00
CA PHE A 364 -31.37 -13.48 12.73
C PHE A 364 -32.36 -12.49 12.11
N SER A 365 -33.26 -11.90 12.90
CA SER A 365 -34.09 -10.77 12.48
C SER A 365 -33.25 -9.59 11.97
N TRP A 366 -32.15 -9.25 12.65
CA TRP A 366 -31.26 -8.16 12.23
C TRP A 366 -30.62 -8.41 10.85
N VAL A 367 -30.05 -9.61 10.64
CA VAL A 367 -29.43 -9.99 9.34
C VAL A 367 -30.45 -9.93 8.20
N ASN A 368 -31.66 -10.47 8.40
CA ASN A 368 -32.71 -10.42 7.37
C ASN A 368 -33.08 -8.98 7.00
N VAL A 369 -33.17 -8.07 7.98
CA VAL A 369 -33.48 -6.65 7.72
C VAL A 369 -32.34 -5.96 6.98
N VAL A 370 -31.08 -6.23 7.31
CA VAL A 370 -29.90 -5.69 6.59
C VAL A 370 -29.87 -6.19 5.14
N CYS A 371 -29.96 -7.52 4.93
CA CYS A 371 -29.97 -8.12 3.60
C CYS A 371 -31.13 -7.60 2.74
N ARG A 372 -32.33 -7.44 3.31
CA ARG A 372 -33.48 -6.87 2.61
C ARG A 372 -33.23 -5.43 2.17
N TYR A 373 -32.71 -4.56 3.04
CA TYR A 373 -32.48 -3.16 2.67
C TYR A 373 -31.32 -2.97 1.68
N LEU A 374 -30.34 -3.87 1.67
CA LEU A 374 -29.36 -3.94 0.58
C LEU A 374 -30.05 -4.35 -0.73
N HIS A 375 -30.83 -5.44 -0.72
CA HIS A 375 -31.56 -5.91 -1.89
C HIS A 375 -32.50 -4.84 -2.48
N GLU A 376 -33.35 -4.22 -1.65
CA GLU A 376 -34.29 -3.16 -2.06
C GLU A 376 -33.60 -1.92 -2.65
N ALA A 377 -32.39 -1.59 -2.21
CA ALA A 377 -31.67 -0.41 -2.68
C ALA A 377 -30.91 -0.64 -4.00
N PHE A 378 -30.41 -1.86 -4.23
CA PHE A 378 -29.55 -2.22 -5.36
C PHE A 378 -30.24 -3.11 -6.42
N SER A 379 -31.51 -3.50 -6.21
CA SER A 379 -32.33 -4.28 -7.16
C SER A 379 -32.49 -3.64 -8.54
N ASP A 380 -32.54 -2.31 -8.63
CA ASP A 380 -32.70 -1.57 -9.90
C ASP A 380 -31.53 -1.75 -10.88
N ILE A 381 -30.31 -1.98 -10.37
CA ILE A 381 -29.09 -2.13 -11.18
C ILE A 381 -29.19 -3.36 -12.11
N THR A 382 -29.99 -4.35 -11.69
CA THR A 382 -30.29 -5.60 -12.41
C THR A 382 -30.98 -5.39 -13.76
N LEU A 383 -31.60 -4.23 -14.03
CA LEU A 383 -32.44 -4.01 -15.22
C LEU A 383 -31.84 -3.09 -16.28
N ASN A 384 -30.79 -2.32 -15.98
CA ASN A 384 -30.23 -1.31 -16.90
C ASN A 384 -28.96 -1.76 -17.64
N MET A 385 -28.38 -2.91 -17.31
CA MET A 385 -27.16 -3.43 -17.94
C MET A 385 -27.49 -4.24 -19.21
N GLY A 386 -27.64 -3.55 -20.35
CA GLY A 386 -27.85 -4.18 -21.66
C GLY A 386 -26.62 -4.91 -22.25
N PHE A 387 -25.92 -5.71 -21.44
CA PHE A 387 -24.70 -6.44 -21.84
C PHE A 387 -24.91 -7.96 -21.77
N PRO A 388 -25.08 -8.67 -22.91
CA PRO A 388 -25.52 -10.08 -22.96
C PRO A 388 -24.40 -11.10 -22.62
N SER A 389 -23.45 -10.76 -21.76
CA SER A 389 -22.27 -11.60 -21.45
C SER A 389 -21.70 -11.48 -20.04
N ILE A 390 -22.40 -10.80 -19.11
CA ILE A 390 -22.15 -10.90 -17.67
C ILE A 390 -23.46 -11.44 -17.06
N PRO A 391 -23.47 -12.60 -16.38
CA PRO A 391 -24.73 -13.21 -15.94
C PRO A 391 -25.45 -12.30 -14.94
N ASP A 392 -26.60 -11.79 -15.37
CA ASP A 392 -27.30 -10.68 -14.75
C ASP A 392 -27.67 -10.91 -13.28
N CYS A 393 -27.63 -9.80 -12.51
CA CYS A 393 -28.08 -9.58 -11.12
C CYS A 393 -26.95 -9.27 -10.13
N VAL A 394 -27.04 -8.11 -9.47
CA VAL A 394 -26.13 -7.71 -8.38
C VAL A 394 -26.14 -8.75 -7.27
N VAL A 395 -27.31 -9.29 -6.92
CA VAL A 395 -27.47 -10.35 -5.92
C VAL A 395 -26.89 -11.69 -6.41
N ASN A 396 -26.81 -11.94 -7.72
CA ASN A 396 -26.10 -13.11 -8.23
C ASN A 396 -24.58 -12.95 -8.03
N CYS A 397 -24.03 -11.76 -8.23
CA CYS A 397 -22.65 -11.47 -7.86
C CYS A 397 -22.43 -11.62 -6.34
N GLU A 398 -23.30 -11.06 -5.50
CA GLU A 398 -23.24 -11.18 -4.03
C GLU A 398 -23.30 -12.64 -3.56
N CYS A 399 -24.26 -13.43 -4.05
CA CYS A 399 -24.44 -14.83 -3.66
C CYS A 399 -23.33 -15.75 -4.19
N VAL A 400 -22.81 -15.53 -5.40
CA VAL A 400 -21.61 -16.26 -5.88
C VAL A 400 -20.41 -15.92 -5.02
N LEU A 401 -20.24 -14.66 -4.65
CA LEU A 401 -19.07 -14.17 -3.94
C LEU A 401 -19.08 -14.63 -2.47
N ILE A 402 -20.22 -14.56 -1.78
CA ILE A 402 -20.39 -15.17 -0.45
C ILE A 402 -20.33 -16.70 -0.55
N GLY A 403 -20.77 -17.31 -1.66
CA GLY A 403 -20.60 -18.73 -1.94
C GLY A 403 -19.14 -19.15 -2.08
N GLN A 404 -18.30 -18.34 -2.74
CA GLN A 404 -16.85 -18.53 -2.80
C GLN A 404 -16.21 -18.39 -1.41
N LEU A 405 -16.66 -17.43 -0.60
CA LEU A 405 -16.26 -17.30 0.80
C LEU A 405 -16.74 -18.48 1.67
N LEU A 406 -17.88 -19.09 1.36
CA LEU A 406 -18.37 -20.28 2.06
C LEU A 406 -17.52 -21.51 1.72
N GLU A 407 -17.11 -21.66 0.45
CA GLU A 407 -16.28 -22.79 0.01
C GLU A 407 -14.80 -22.66 0.41
N LYS A 408 -14.21 -21.47 0.31
CA LYS A 408 -12.76 -21.23 0.53
C LYS A 408 -12.43 -20.55 1.86
N GLY A 409 -13.42 -20.00 2.56
CA GLY A 409 -13.24 -19.24 3.80
C GLY A 409 -13.15 -20.11 5.06
N LEU A 410 -12.94 -19.42 6.19
CA LEU A 410 -12.70 -20.06 7.48
C LEU A 410 -13.93 -20.83 8.02
N PRO A 411 -13.74 -22.04 8.60
CA PRO A 411 -14.84 -22.85 9.17
C PRO A 411 -15.69 -22.12 10.22
N SER A 412 -15.09 -21.22 11.00
CA SER A 412 -15.78 -20.40 12.00
C SER A 412 -16.82 -19.44 11.40
N MET A 413 -16.65 -19.02 10.15
CA MET A 413 -17.54 -18.08 9.47
C MET A 413 -18.68 -18.77 8.71
N GLN A 414 -18.55 -20.06 8.39
CA GLN A 414 -19.47 -20.80 7.50
C GLN A 414 -20.94 -20.72 7.92
N GLN A 415 -21.25 -20.86 9.22
CA GLN A 415 -22.63 -20.76 9.71
C GLN A 415 -23.24 -19.38 9.47
N THR A 416 -22.44 -18.34 9.68
CA THR A 416 -22.84 -16.95 9.49
C THR A 416 -22.99 -16.61 8.01
N LEU A 417 -22.08 -17.08 7.17
CA LEU A 417 -22.15 -16.94 5.71
C LEU A 417 -23.41 -17.65 5.17
N LEU A 418 -23.70 -18.87 5.63
CA LEU A 418 -24.90 -19.62 5.25
C LEU A 418 -26.20 -18.90 5.67
N GLN A 419 -26.23 -18.30 6.87
CA GLN A 419 -27.34 -17.47 7.33
C GLN A 419 -27.55 -16.25 6.43
N ILE A 420 -26.47 -15.55 6.04
CA ILE A 420 -26.53 -14.39 5.14
C ILE A 420 -27.02 -14.81 3.75
N ILE A 421 -26.50 -15.92 3.20
CA ILE A 421 -26.97 -16.48 1.91
C ILE A 421 -28.46 -16.81 1.98
N TYR A 422 -28.92 -17.49 3.03
CA TYR A 422 -30.34 -17.78 3.22
C TYR A 422 -31.18 -16.50 3.24
N SER A 423 -30.75 -15.50 4.01
CA SER A 423 -31.43 -14.20 4.08
C SER A 423 -31.49 -13.50 2.73
N LEU A 424 -30.41 -13.45 1.96
CA LEU A 424 -30.40 -12.86 0.62
C LEU A 424 -31.34 -13.61 -0.34
N LEU A 425 -31.23 -14.94 -0.42
CA LEU A 425 -32.09 -15.78 -1.26
C LEU A 425 -33.57 -15.64 -0.90
N SER A 426 -33.91 -15.43 0.38
CA SER A 426 -35.32 -15.27 0.82
C SER A 426 -36.01 -14.02 0.29
N HIS A 427 -35.24 -13.02 -0.18
CA HIS A 427 -35.76 -11.78 -0.77
C HIS A 427 -35.69 -11.76 -2.31
N MET A 428 -35.16 -12.81 -2.95
CA MET A 428 -35.04 -12.88 -4.41
C MET A 428 -36.29 -13.48 -5.07
N ASP A 429 -36.78 -12.82 -6.13
CA ASP A 429 -37.74 -13.44 -7.04
C ASP A 429 -37.04 -14.41 -8.02
N LEU A 430 -36.98 -15.68 -7.61
CA LEU A 430 -36.39 -16.78 -8.38
C LEU A 430 -37.12 -17.07 -9.70
N SER A 431 -38.30 -16.48 -9.96
CA SER A 431 -39.03 -16.67 -11.22
C SER A 431 -38.51 -15.84 -12.39
N VAL A 432 -37.82 -14.73 -12.10
CA VAL A 432 -37.33 -13.76 -13.11
C VAL A 432 -35.99 -14.18 -13.72
N ILE A 433 -35.19 -14.98 -13.00
CA ILE A 433 -33.81 -15.30 -13.39
C ILE A 433 -33.75 -16.55 -14.26
N GLN A 434 -33.13 -16.50 -15.44
CA GLN A 434 -32.86 -17.68 -16.28
C GLN A 434 -31.70 -18.55 -15.72
N ALA A 435 -31.76 -18.87 -14.42
CA ALA A 435 -30.67 -19.44 -13.62
C ALA A 435 -30.63 -20.98 -13.60
N LYS A 436 -30.56 -21.66 -14.76
CA LYS A 436 -30.30 -23.11 -14.76
C LYS A 436 -28.87 -23.50 -14.29
N PRO A 437 -27.77 -22.81 -14.68
CA PRO A 437 -26.44 -23.14 -14.18
C PRO A 437 -26.12 -22.49 -12.82
N PHE A 438 -26.46 -21.21 -12.62
CA PHE A 438 -26.18 -20.47 -11.39
C PHE A 438 -26.80 -21.11 -10.14
N ASN A 439 -28.09 -21.43 -10.19
CA ASN A 439 -28.78 -22.10 -9.07
C ASN A 439 -28.07 -23.42 -8.75
N MET A 440 -27.60 -24.17 -9.76
CA MET A 440 -26.94 -25.44 -9.58
C MET A 440 -25.61 -25.31 -8.81
N GLU A 441 -24.81 -24.28 -9.05
CA GLU A 441 -23.50 -24.12 -8.39
C GLU A 441 -23.64 -23.62 -6.96
N VAL A 442 -24.45 -22.57 -6.73
CA VAL A 442 -24.70 -22.05 -5.38
C VAL A 442 -25.48 -23.06 -4.54
N LEU A 443 -26.49 -23.75 -5.08
CA LEU A 443 -27.20 -24.80 -4.34
C LEU A 443 -26.31 -26.01 -4.05
N LYS A 444 -25.41 -26.43 -4.95
CA LYS A 444 -24.45 -27.51 -4.64
C LYS A 444 -23.52 -27.15 -3.49
N THR A 445 -23.01 -25.92 -3.45
CA THR A 445 -22.17 -25.45 -2.35
C THR A 445 -22.97 -25.41 -1.05
N ILE A 446 -24.20 -24.89 -1.06
CA ILE A 446 -25.10 -24.92 0.11
C ILE A 446 -25.39 -26.37 0.55
N GLU A 447 -25.76 -27.25 -0.38
CA GLU A 447 -26.10 -28.65 -0.12
C GLU A 447 -24.94 -29.40 0.54
N LYS A 448 -23.70 -29.21 0.05
CA LYS A 448 -22.47 -29.73 0.63
C LYS A 448 -22.31 -29.34 2.11
N PHE A 449 -22.58 -28.07 2.47
CA PHE A 449 -22.45 -27.61 3.86
C PHE A 449 -23.66 -27.91 4.75
N VAL A 450 -24.85 -28.11 4.17
CA VAL A 450 -26.05 -28.55 4.90
C VAL A 450 -25.98 -30.05 5.22
N GLN A 451 -25.57 -30.89 4.26
CA GLN A 451 -25.48 -32.35 4.44
C GLN A 451 -24.42 -32.74 5.49
N VAL A 452 -23.29 -32.03 5.55
CA VAL A 452 -22.21 -32.26 6.54
C VAL A 452 -22.65 -32.00 7.99
N ARG A 453 -23.79 -31.33 8.23
CA ARG A 453 -24.38 -31.15 9.56
C ARG A 453 -25.57 -32.09 9.86
N GLY A 454 -25.91 -32.98 8.93
CA GLY A 454 -26.98 -33.99 9.07
C GLY A 454 -26.50 -35.35 9.59
N THR A 455 -25.20 -35.48 9.89
CA THR A 455 -24.52 -36.68 10.41
C THR A 455 -23.71 -36.34 11.63
#